data_AF-A0A8H7QD90-F1
#
_entry.id   AF-A0A8H7QD90-F1
#
_cell.length_a   1.000
_cell.length_b   1.000
_cell.length_c   1.000
_cell.angle_alpha   90.00
_cell.angle_beta   90.00
_cell.angle_gamma   90.00
#
_symmetry.space_group_name_H-M   'P 1'
#
loop_
_entity.id
_entity.type
_entity.pdbx_description
1 polymer ?
#
loop_
_entity_poly.entity_id
_entity_poly.type
_entity_poly.pdbx_seq_one_letter_code
_entity_poly.pdbx_strand_id
1 'polypeptide(L)'
;MKEASIRKERDTEYNIYTEKDRLLYLYFVFEKGMKNKKAAAAANVNSHTARKWKQKYQQSPEEYVPYKLTNLVPSRPAKNRQDDRRKDHLVKFFDENKKATIDDAVKDFTQSFENLEIIKKSRVAEFMKNECNLSIKTISRHLTARNSPTVIEKRAVWAEEWLAKGMIYLQNCVFLDESGFDINMTRERAWSARGELAIVETPSV
;
A
#
# COMPACT_ATOMS: atom_id res chain seq x y z
N MET A 1 -15.78 -3.66 35.13
CA MET A 1 -14.70 -3.19 34.24
C MET A 1 -14.27 -1.82 34.74
N LYS A 2 -12.98 -1.61 35.05
CA LYS A 2 -12.48 -0.28 35.46
C LYS A 2 -12.14 0.50 34.20
N GLU A 3 -12.75 1.67 34.02
CA GLU A 3 -12.45 2.57 32.91
C GLU A 3 -10.99 3.03 32.97
N ALA A 4 -10.32 2.99 31.82
CA ALA A 4 -8.95 3.45 31.69
C ALA A 4 -8.90 4.98 31.77
N SER A 5 -8.01 5.52 32.61
CA SER A 5 -7.84 6.97 32.74
C SER A 5 -7.32 7.60 31.44
N ILE A 6 -7.88 8.76 31.11
CA ILE A 6 -7.52 9.56 29.93
C ILE A 6 -6.04 9.96 30.05
N ARG A 7 -5.23 9.56 29.07
CA ARG A 7 -3.83 9.99 28.98
C ARG A 7 -3.81 11.49 28.71
N LYS A 8 -3.18 12.27 29.60
CA LYS A 8 -2.88 13.69 29.32
C LYS A 8 -1.99 13.77 28.08
N GLU A 9 -2.48 14.38 27.02
CA GLU A 9 -1.67 14.76 25.88
C GLU A 9 -0.58 15.72 26.35
N ARG A 10 0.67 15.37 26.05
CA ARG A 10 1.82 16.24 26.31
C ARG A 10 2.08 17.01 25.02
N ASP A 11 1.81 18.31 25.02
CA ASP A 11 2.35 19.23 24.02
C ASP A 11 3.85 19.36 24.25
N THR A 12 4.63 18.44 23.68
CA THR A 12 6.08 18.62 23.56
C THR A 12 6.40 18.79 22.10
N GLU A 13 6.47 20.05 21.66
CA GLU A 13 7.13 20.38 20.41
C GLU A 13 8.60 19.97 20.52
N TYR A 14 9.08 19.17 19.57
CA TYR A 14 10.45 18.68 19.60
C TYR A 14 11.42 19.80 19.25
N ASN A 15 12.44 20.03 20.08
CA ASN A 15 13.51 20.98 19.75
C ASN A 15 14.20 20.58 18.44
N ILE A 16 14.15 21.46 17.44
CA ILE A 16 14.85 21.31 16.16
C ILE A 16 16.09 22.21 16.22
N TYR A 17 17.28 21.61 16.13
CA TYR A 17 18.54 22.34 16.08
C TYR A 17 19.10 22.32 14.66
N THR A 18 19.51 23.48 14.17
CA THR A 18 20.17 23.63 12.87
C THR A 18 21.60 23.11 12.91
N GLU A 19 22.23 22.96 11.74
CA GLU A 19 23.66 22.62 11.65
C GLU A 19 24.54 23.70 12.29
N LYS A 20 24.16 24.97 12.15
CA LYS A 20 24.86 26.10 12.75
C LYS A 20 24.89 26.01 14.27
N ASP A 21 23.75 25.70 14.91
CA ASP A 21 23.67 25.57 16.37
C ASP A 21 24.59 24.46 16.91
N ARG A 22 24.71 23.37 16.15
CA ARG A 22 25.58 22.23 16.47
C ARG A 22 27.06 22.59 16.38
N LEU A 23 27.47 23.20 15.28
CA LEU A 23 28.86 23.62 15.05
C LEU A 23 29.27 24.70 16.04
N LEU A 24 28.39 25.67 16.30
CA LEU A 24 28.64 26.76 17.25
C LEU A 24 28.85 26.23 18.67
N TYR A 25 28.07 25.23 19.09
CA TYR A 25 28.28 24.56 20.37
C TYR A 25 29.65 23.87 20.47
N LEU A 26 30.07 23.15 19.42
CA LEU A 26 31.36 22.45 19.40
C LEU A 26 32.54 23.44 19.44
N TYR A 27 32.47 24.52 18.65
CA TYR A 27 33.42 25.63 18.69
C TYR A 27 33.58 26.19 20.11
N PHE A 28 32.45 26.45 20.79
CA PHE A 28 32.51 26.98 22.15
C PHE A 28 33.12 26.02 23.17
N VAL A 29 32.87 24.71 23.04
CA VAL A 29 33.38 23.71 23.99
C VAL A 29 34.84 23.35 23.74
N PHE A 30 35.23 23.12 22.48
CA PHE A 30 36.54 22.57 22.14
C PHE A 30 37.57 23.64 21.76
N GLU A 31 37.19 24.67 21.00
CA GLU A 31 38.11 25.74 20.61
C GLU A 31 38.17 26.86 21.65
N LYS A 32 37.04 27.24 22.25
CA LYS A 32 36.97 28.30 23.27
C LYS A 32 37.03 27.80 24.72
N GLY A 33 37.06 26.48 24.94
CA GLY A 33 37.18 25.89 26.28
C GLY A 33 36.03 26.21 27.24
N MET A 34 34.84 26.59 26.75
CA MET A 34 33.73 26.97 27.60
C MET A 34 33.14 25.77 28.36
N LYS A 35 32.62 26.04 29.56
CA LYS A 35 31.84 25.05 30.33
C LYS A 35 30.57 24.66 29.57
N ASN A 36 30.22 23.37 29.59
CA ASN A 36 29.12 22.78 28.80
C ASN A 36 27.80 23.57 28.88
N LYS A 37 27.33 23.91 30.10
CA LYS A 37 26.07 24.63 30.29
C LYS A 37 26.09 26.04 29.68
N LYS A 38 27.24 26.72 29.74
CA LYS A 38 27.44 28.07 29.18
C LYS A 38 27.51 28.01 27.65
N ALA A 39 28.25 27.04 27.11
CA ALA A 39 28.33 26.80 25.67
C ALA A 39 26.96 26.40 25.06
N ALA A 40 26.21 25.55 25.75
CA ALA A 40 24.88 25.13 25.33
C ALA A 40 23.89 26.30 25.29
N ALA A 41 23.89 27.15 26.32
CA ALA A 41 23.07 28.37 26.33
C ALA A 41 23.47 29.34 25.21
N ALA A 42 24.77 29.55 24.99
CA ALA A 42 25.29 30.43 23.95
C ALA A 42 24.97 29.93 22.52
N ALA A 43 24.86 28.62 22.33
CA ALA A 43 24.49 28.00 21.07
C ALA A 43 22.97 27.75 20.92
N ASN A 44 22.14 28.21 21.88
CA ASN A 44 20.70 27.95 21.94
C ASN A 44 20.34 26.45 21.88
N VAL A 45 21.13 25.60 22.54
CA VAL A 45 20.96 24.15 22.59
C VAL A 45 20.62 23.72 24.02
N ASN A 46 19.68 22.78 24.15
CA ASN A 46 19.40 22.18 25.45
C ASN A 46 20.65 21.47 26.01
N SER A 47 21.02 21.79 27.25
CA SER A 47 22.21 21.26 27.91
C SER A 47 22.29 19.73 27.93
N HIS A 48 21.16 19.02 28.01
CA HIS A 48 21.12 17.56 27.95
C HIS A 48 21.54 17.02 26.58
N THR A 49 21.07 17.66 25.50
CA THR A 49 21.44 17.32 24.12
C THR A 49 22.90 17.65 23.83
N ALA A 50 23.34 18.85 24.25
CA ALA A 50 24.72 19.30 24.17
C ALA A 50 25.71 18.35 24.86
N ARG A 51 25.34 17.80 26.04
CA ARG A 51 26.14 16.78 26.73
C ARG A 51 26.34 15.52 25.87
N LYS A 52 25.29 15.02 25.22
CA LYS A 52 25.38 13.86 24.31
C LYS A 52 26.27 14.15 23.10
N TRP A 53 26.18 15.36 22.55
CA TRP A 53 27.04 15.78 21.42
C TRP A 53 28.51 15.86 21.82
N LYS A 54 28.81 16.43 23.00
CA LYS A 54 30.19 16.48 23.52
C LYS A 54 30.79 15.08 23.67
N GLN A 55 30.03 14.15 24.25
CA GLN A 55 30.49 12.78 24.45
C GLN A 55 30.77 12.06 23.13
N LYS A 56 29.86 12.20 22.14
CA LYS A 56 30.06 11.61 20.81
C LYS A 56 31.26 12.20 20.08
N TYR A 57 31.43 13.51 20.11
CA TYR A 57 32.56 14.18 19.47
C TYR A 57 33.90 13.77 20.08
N GLN A 58 33.97 13.53 21.39
CA GLN A 58 35.18 12.99 22.03
C GLN A 58 35.50 11.56 21.61
N GLN A 59 34.50 10.76 21.21
CA GLN A 59 34.69 9.38 20.77
C GLN A 59 35.08 9.30 19.30
N SER A 60 34.45 10.11 18.44
CA SER A 60 34.72 10.14 16.99
C SER A 60 34.70 11.59 16.47
N PRO A 61 35.84 12.32 16.50
CA PRO A 61 35.91 13.70 16.00
C PRO A 61 35.69 13.82 14.48
N GLU A 62 36.14 12.83 13.70
CA GLU A 62 36.09 12.86 12.22
C GLU A 62 34.71 12.50 11.64
N GLU A 63 33.89 11.74 12.38
CA GLU A 63 32.61 11.22 11.91
C GLU A 63 31.46 12.23 12.06
N TYR A 64 31.68 13.39 12.70
CA TYR A 64 30.58 14.06 13.39
C TYR A 64 30.13 15.44 12.86
N VAL A 65 28.99 15.41 12.18
CA VAL A 65 27.94 16.43 12.28
C VAL A 65 26.68 15.75 12.87
N PRO A 66 26.10 16.23 14.00
CA PRO A 66 24.97 15.60 14.71
C PRO A 66 23.64 15.46 13.93
N TYR A 67 23.58 14.79 12.79
CA TYR A 67 22.31 14.60 12.10
C TYR A 67 21.36 13.69 12.90
N LYS A 68 20.06 13.99 12.82
CA LYS A 68 19.03 13.04 13.30
C LYS A 68 19.11 11.81 12.39
N LEU A 69 19.60 10.70 12.93
CA LEU A 69 19.65 9.39 12.24
C LEU A 69 18.25 8.79 12.00
N THR A 70 17.18 9.45 12.48
CA THR A 70 15.80 8.95 12.40
C THR A 70 15.30 8.71 10.97
N ASN A 71 16.00 9.24 9.95
CA ASN A 71 15.63 9.10 8.55
C ASN A 71 16.69 8.41 7.68
N LEU A 72 17.84 7.98 8.25
CA LEU A 72 18.98 7.46 7.48
C LEU A 72 19.11 5.94 7.53
N VAL A 73 18.54 5.30 8.54
CA VAL A 73 18.46 3.83 8.59
C VAL A 73 17.04 3.44 8.20
N PRO A 74 16.84 2.68 7.11
CA PRO A 74 15.52 2.10 6.87
C PRO A 74 15.22 1.22 8.09
N SER A 75 14.23 1.62 8.90
CA SER A 75 13.81 0.90 10.10
C SER A 75 13.21 -0.49 9.78
N ARG A 76 13.18 -0.87 8.50
CA ARG A 76 12.62 -2.11 7.99
C ARG A 76 13.79 -3.03 7.57
N PRO A 77 13.86 -4.26 8.08
CA PRO A 77 14.83 -5.24 7.58
C PRO A 77 14.65 -5.43 6.08
N ALA A 78 15.74 -5.72 5.37
CA ALA A 78 15.71 -6.02 3.94
C ALA A 78 14.60 -7.04 3.62
N LYS A 79 13.93 -6.90 2.47
CA LYS A 79 12.93 -7.87 1.97
C LYS A 79 13.50 -9.27 2.14
N ASN A 80 12.88 -10.08 3.01
CA ASN A 80 13.28 -11.47 3.16
C ASN A 80 12.58 -12.31 2.07
N ARG A 81 13.20 -13.42 1.67
CA ARG A 81 12.64 -14.37 0.67
C ARG A 81 11.25 -14.88 1.05
N GLN A 82 10.90 -14.85 2.33
CA GLN A 82 9.60 -15.28 2.84
C GLN A 82 8.49 -14.27 2.48
N ASP A 83 8.80 -12.98 2.39
CA ASP A 83 7.86 -11.94 2.00
C ASP A 83 7.49 -12.05 0.51
N ASP A 84 8.42 -12.45 -0.35
CA ASP A 84 8.12 -12.71 -1.77
C ASP A 84 7.21 -13.93 -1.93
N ARG A 85 7.50 -15.04 -1.23
CA ARG A 85 6.61 -16.24 -1.23
C ARG A 85 5.19 -15.91 -0.77
N ARG A 86 5.04 -15.02 0.22
CA ARG A 86 3.73 -14.57 0.72
C ARG A 86 2.99 -13.69 -0.28
N LYS A 87 3.71 -12.85 -1.04
CA LYS A 87 3.12 -12.02 -2.10
C LYS A 87 2.58 -12.88 -3.22
N ASP A 88 3.42 -13.80 -3.73
CA ASP A 88 3.06 -14.67 -4.84
C ASP A 88 1.84 -15.54 -4.51
N HIS A 89 1.76 -16.01 -3.26
CA HIS A 89 0.58 -16.73 -2.77
C HIS A 89 -0.69 -15.87 -2.91
N LEU A 90 -0.73 -14.68 -2.28
CA LEU A 90 -1.93 -13.85 -2.29
C LEU A 90 -2.32 -13.39 -3.70
N VAL A 91 -1.35 -13.11 -4.57
CA VAL A 91 -1.63 -12.75 -5.98
C VAL A 91 -2.31 -13.92 -6.68
N LYS A 92 -1.73 -15.13 -6.59
CA LYS A 92 -2.30 -16.33 -7.19
C LYS A 92 -3.70 -16.65 -6.64
N PHE A 93 -3.90 -16.53 -5.33
CA PHE A 93 -5.20 -16.74 -4.69
C PHE A 93 -6.30 -15.85 -5.30
N PHE A 94 -6.01 -14.56 -5.53
CA PHE A 94 -6.98 -13.63 -6.12
C PHE A 94 -7.08 -13.72 -7.64
N ASP A 95 -6.06 -14.21 -8.34
CA ASP A 95 -6.16 -14.51 -9.77
C ASP A 95 -7.12 -15.69 -10.02
N GLU A 96 -7.03 -16.73 -9.19
CA GLU A 96 -7.92 -17.91 -9.23
C GLU A 96 -9.31 -17.57 -8.67
N ASN A 97 -9.39 -16.78 -7.60
CA ASN A 97 -10.63 -16.45 -6.90
C ASN A 97 -10.88 -14.93 -6.87
N LYS A 98 -11.12 -14.33 -8.03
CA LYS A 98 -11.28 -12.86 -8.18
C LYS A 98 -12.30 -12.24 -7.23
N LYS A 99 -13.38 -12.96 -6.91
CA LYS A 99 -14.48 -12.50 -6.03
C LYS A 99 -14.23 -12.73 -4.53
N ALA A 100 -13.13 -13.40 -4.17
CA ALA A 100 -12.83 -13.74 -2.78
C ALA A 100 -12.77 -12.50 -1.88
N THR A 101 -13.11 -12.69 -0.62
CA THR A 101 -13.03 -11.65 0.40
C THR A 101 -11.65 -11.65 1.06
N ILE A 102 -11.37 -10.59 1.81
CA ILE A 102 -10.15 -10.55 2.64
C ILE A 102 -10.23 -11.63 3.72
N ASP A 103 -11.43 -11.99 4.19
CA ASP A 103 -11.58 -13.04 5.22
C ASP A 103 -11.22 -14.41 4.65
N ASP A 104 -11.62 -14.68 3.40
CA ASP A 104 -11.22 -15.90 2.68
C ASP A 104 -9.70 -15.95 2.50
N ALA A 105 -9.09 -14.83 2.08
CA ALA A 105 -7.64 -14.72 1.95
C ALA A 105 -6.92 -14.90 3.30
N VAL A 106 -7.45 -14.36 4.40
CA VAL A 106 -6.88 -14.58 5.74
C VAL A 106 -6.91 -16.07 6.09
N LYS A 107 -8.04 -16.74 5.85
CA LYS A 107 -8.20 -18.16 6.14
C LYS A 107 -7.22 -19.03 5.34
N ASP A 108 -7.15 -18.83 4.03
CA ASP A 108 -6.26 -19.54 3.12
C ASP A 108 -4.77 -19.26 3.43
N PHE A 109 -4.44 -18.01 3.75
CA PHE A 109 -3.09 -17.60 4.11
C PHE A 109 -2.65 -18.17 5.47
N THR A 110 -3.56 -18.28 6.46
CA THR A 110 -3.27 -18.97 7.73
C THR A 110 -3.08 -20.48 7.54
N GLN A 111 -3.82 -21.10 6.63
CA GLN A 111 -3.66 -22.53 6.31
C GLN A 111 -2.33 -22.82 5.60
N SER A 112 -1.88 -21.91 4.72
CA SER A 112 -0.72 -22.14 3.86
C SER A 112 0.63 -21.84 4.51
N PHE A 113 0.64 -21.16 5.66
CA PHE A 113 1.86 -20.78 6.38
C PHE A 113 1.75 -21.18 7.85
N GLU A 114 2.27 -22.36 8.19
CA GLU A 114 2.43 -22.78 9.59
C GLU A 114 3.33 -21.78 10.33
N ASN A 115 2.93 -21.41 11.55
CA ASN A 115 3.57 -20.42 12.45
C ASN A 115 3.17 -18.94 12.30
N LEU A 116 2.08 -18.61 11.62
CA LEU A 116 1.52 -17.26 11.71
C LEU A 116 0.49 -17.20 12.84
N GLU A 117 0.79 -16.45 13.91
CA GLU A 117 -0.23 -16.02 14.88
C GLU A 117 -1.43 -15.38 14.15
N ILE A 118 -2.61 -15.42 14.77
CA ILE A 118 -3.88 -14.91 14.22
C ILE A 118 -3.65 -13.60 13.45
N ILE A 119 -3.73 -13.69 12.13
CA ILE A 119 -3.40 -12.56 11.27
C ILE A 119 -4.61 -11.62 11.25
N LYS A 120 -4.38 -10.39 11.68
CA LYS A 120 -5.42 -9.36 11.62
C LYS A 120 -5.77 -9.06 10.16
N LYS A 121 -7.06 -9.03 9.85
CA LYS A 121 -7.60 -8.63 8.53
C LYS A 121 -7.01 -7.32 8.01
N SER A 122 -6.87 -6.32 8.89
CA SER A 122 -6.28 -5.03 8.54
C SER A 122 -4.83 -5.13 8.07
N ARG A 123 -4.07 -6.07 8.65
CA ARG A 123 -2.67 -6.29 8.28
C ARG A 123 -2.55 -6.95 6.91
N VAL A 124 -3.42 -7.91 6.60
CA VAL A 124 -3.50 -8.51 5.26
C VAL A 124 -3.92 -7.47 4.24
N ALA A 125 -4.92 -6.65 4.52
CA ALA A 125 -5.37 -5.59 3.62
C ALA A 125 -4.25 -4.57 3.32
N GLU A 126 -3.49 -4.15 4.34
CA GLU A 126 -2.34 -3.26 4.19
C GLU A 126 -1.24 -3.93 3.36
N PHE A 127 -0.95 -5.20 3.62
CA PHE A 127 0.04 -5.97 2.87
C PHE A 127 -0.36 -6.12 1.39
N MET A 128 -1.61 -6.49 1.10
CA MET A 128 -2.12 -6.57 -0.28
C MET A 128 -1.96 -5.23 -1.03
N LYS A 129 -2.29 -4.12 -0.37
CA LYS A 129 -2.25 -2.78 -0.97
C LYS A 129 -0.83 -2.28 -1.21
N ASN A 130 0.07 -2.47 -0.23
CA ASN A 130 1.39 -1.86 -0.22
C ASN A 130 2.47 -2.78 -0.83
N GLU A 131 2.33 -4.10 -0.63
CA GLU A 131 3.36 -5.07 -0.96
C GLU A 131 3.02 -5.92 -2.19
N CYS A 132 1.74 -6.25 -2.41
CA CYS A 132 1.28 -7.04 -3.56
C CYS A 132 0.75 -6.18 -4.73
N ASN A 133 0.68 -4.86 -4.56
CA ASN A 133 0.10 -3.92 -5.54
C ASN A 133 -1.33 -4.30 -5.99
N LEU A 134 -2.13 -4.89 -5.09
CA LEU A 134 -3.51 -5.24 -5.37
C LEU A 134 -4.46 -4.07 -5.05
N SER A 135 -5.51 -3.95 -5.85
CA SER A 135 -6.57 -2.95 -5.70
C SER A 135 -7.93 -3.61 -5.88
N ILE A 136 -8.93 -3.11 -5.16
CA ILE A 136 -10.32 -3.45 -5.45
C ILE A 136 -10.72 -2.74 -6.75
N LYS A 137 -11.37 -3.47 -7.66
CA LYS A 137 -11.87 -3.01 -8.96
C LYS A 137 -13.30 -3.51 -9.18
N THR A 138 -14.07 -2.76 -9.98
CA THR A 138 -15.35 -3.24 -10.49
C THR A 138 -15.10 -4.36 -11.49
N ILE A 139 -15.89 -5.43 -11.39
CA ILE A 139 -15.77 -6.60 -12.25
C ILE A 139 -16.33 -6.28 -13.64
N SER A 140 -15.51 -6.50 -14.67
CA SER A 140 -15.98 -6.59 -16.05
C SER A 140 -16.38 -8.03 -16.33
N ARG A 141 -17.66 -8.27 -16.63
CA ARG A 141 -18.17 -9.62 -16.94
C ARG A 141 -18.03 -9.88 -18.43
N HIS A 142 -17.34 -10.96 -18.78
CA HIS A 142 -17.14 -11.39 -20.15
C HIS A 142 -17.84 -12.73 -20.35
N LEU A 143 -18.79 -12.79 -21.27
CA LEU A 143 -19.46 -14.04 -21.62
C LEU A 143 -18.51 -14.90 -22.45
N THR A 144 -18.15 -16.08 -21.94
CA THR A 144 -17.20 -16.99 -22.61
C THR A 144 -17.69 -17.36 -24.01
N ALA A 145 -18.99 -17.67 -24.15
CA ALA A 145 -19.60 -17.98 -25.45
C ALA A 145 -19.45 -16.81 -26.46
N ARG A 146 -19.56 -15.57 -25.99
CA ARG A 146 -19.50 -14.35 -26.83
C ARG A 146 -18.09 -14.05 -27.33
N ASN A 147 -17.06 -14.43 -26.57
CA ASN A 147 -15.65 -14.22 -26.92
C ASN A 147 -15.03 -15.41 -27.66
N SER A 148 -15.81 -16.43 -28.02
CA SER A 148 -15.30 -17.50 -28.89
C SER A 148 -14.99 -16.95 -30.29
N PRO A 149 -13.90 -17.39 -30.93
CA PRO A 149 -13.48 -16.87 -32.24
C PRO A 149 -14.57 -17.03 -33.30
N THR A 150 -15.29 -18.16 -33.27
CA THR A 150 -16.40 -18.45 -34.18
C THR A 150 -17.58 -17.49 -34.01
N VAL A 151 -17.91 -17.08 -32.79
CA VAL A 151 -18.98 -16.11 -32.52
C VAL A 151 -18.54 -14.70 -32.88
N ILE A 152 -17.27 -14.35 -32.65
CA ILE A 152 -16.71 -13.06 -33.06
C ILE A 152 -16.78 -12.91 -34.59
N GLU A 153 -16.36 -13.91 -35.35
CA GLU A 153 -16.45 -13.93 -36.81
C GLU A 153 -17.89 -13.80 -37.31
N LYS A 154 -18.82 -14.61 -36.77
CA LYS A 154 -20.24 -14.54 -37.12
C LYS A 154 -20.83 -13.15 -36.88
N ARG A 155 -20.43 -12.47 -35.80
CA ARG A 155 -20.90 -11.12 -35.48
C ARG A 155 -20.31 -10.07 -36.41
N ALA A 156 -19.06 -10.22 -36.83
CA ALA A 156 -18.43 -9.34 -37.80
C ALA A 156 -19.14 -9.44 -39.17
N VAL A 157 -19.32 -10.67 -39.67
CA VAL A 157 -20.04 -10.92 -40.94
C VAL A 157 -21.46 -10.37 -40.88
N TRP A 158 -22.19 -10.64 -39.79
CA TRP A 158 -23.55 -10.11 -39.61
C TRP A 158 -23.56 -8.58 -39.65
N ALA A 159 -22.63 -7.91 -38.95
CA ALA A 159 -22.57 -6.45 -38.94
C ALA A 159 -22.28 -5.87 -40.33
N GLU A 160 -21.39 -6.47 -41.10
CA GLU A 160 -21.09 -6.07 -42.48
C GLU A 160 -22.30 -6.24 -43.41
N GLU A 161 -23.00 -7.37 -43.34
CA GLU A 161 -24.20 -7.64 -44.14
C GLU A 161 -25.29 -6.59 -43.90
N TRP A 162 -25.53 -6.24 -42.65
CA TRP A 162 -26.56 -5.26 -42.30
C TRP A 162 -26.17 -3.83 -42.62
N LEU A 163 -24.89 -3.49 -42.48
CA LEU A 163 -24.36 -2.21 -42.93
C LEU A 163 -24.53 -2.06 -44.46
N ALA A 164 -24.23 -3.11 -45.22
CA ALA A 164 -24.42 -3.15 -46.66
C ALA A 164 -25.90 -3.00 -47.08
N LYS A 165 -26.83 -3.49 -46.26
CA LYS A 165 -28.29 -3.31 -46.45
C LYS A 165 -28.79 -1.90 -46.09
N GLY A 166 -27.91 -0.98 -45.71
CA GLY A 166 -28.26 0.40 -45.37
C GLY A 166 -28.87 0.57 -43.98
N MET A 167 -28.58 -0.33 -43.05
CA MET A 167 -29.00 -0.18 -41.66
C MET A 167 -28.29 1.01 -41.01
N ILE A 168 -29.04 2.04 -40.64
CA ILE A 168 -28.54 3.18 -39.88
C ILE A 168 -29.04 3.04 -38.44
N TYR A 169 -28.15 2.62 -37.54
CA TYR A 169 -28.44 2.32 -36.13
C TYR A 169 -29.23 3.41 -35.40
N LEU A 170 -28.99 4.68 -35.74
CA LEU A 170 -29.61 5.84 -35.08
C LEU A 170 -30.94 6.29 -35.71
N GLN A 171 -31.32 5.79 -36.88
CA GLN A 171 -32.48 6.30 -37.64
C GLN A 171 -33.55 5.24 -37.87
N ASN A 172 -33.14 4.02 -38.22
CA ASN A 172 -34.05 3.01 -38.78
C ASN A 172 -34.15 1.74 -37.90
N CYS A 173 -33.73 1.81 -36.64
CA CYS A 173 -33.69 0.66 -35.73
C CYS A 173 -34.45 0.93 -34.43
N VAL A 174 -35.24 -0.07 -34.01
CA VAL A 174 -35.83 -0.14 -32.66
C VAL A 174 -35.29 -1.40 -32.01
N PHE A 175 -34.77 -1.27 -30.78
CA PHE A 175 -34.26 -2.39 -30.01
C PHE A 175 -35.30 -2.84 -29.01
N LEU A 176 -35.65 -4.12 -29.09
CA LEU A 176 -36.48 -4.82 -28.13
C LEU A 176 -35.58 -5.86 -27.47
N ASP A 177 -35.41 -5.74 -26.17
CA ASP A 177 -34.67 -6.71 -25.37
C ASP A 177 -35.46 -7.01 -24.10
N GLU A 178 -35.38 -8.25 -23.64
CA GLU A 178 -35.99 -8.67 -22.39
C GLU A 178 -34.99 -8.43 -21.26
N SER A 179 -35.39 -7.67 -20.24
CA SER A 179 -34.55 -7.49 -19.06
C SER A 179 -34.51 -8.78 -18.24
N GLY A 180 -33.43 -9.55 -18.37
CA GLY A 180 -33.16 -10.69 -17.50
C GLY A 180 -32.72 -10.24 -16.11
N PHE A 181 -33.36 -10.74 -15.06
CA PHE A 181 -32.92 -10.57 -13.68
C PHE A 181 -32.03 -11.75 -13.27
N ASP A 182 -30.79 -11.46 -12.89
CA ASP A 182 -29.85 -12.48 -12.39
C ASP A 182 -30.10 -12.74 -10.89
N ILE A 183 -30.74 -13.88 -10.59
CA ILE A 183 -30.99 -14.32 -9.21
C ILE A 183 -29.70 -14.62 -8.43
N ASN A 184 -28.59 -14.84 -9.13
CA ASN A 184 -27.28 -15.13 -8.55
C ASN A 184 -26.39 -13.86 -8.51
N MET A 185 -27.00 -12.72 -8.21
CA MET A 185 -26.27 -11.48 -7.94
C MET A 185 -25.21 -11.70 -6.86
N THR A 186 -23.96 -11.71 -7.31
CA THR A 186 -22.77 -11.81 -6.47
C THR A 186 -22.06 -10.47 -6.42
N ARG A 187 -21.10 -10.36 -5.49
CA ARG A 187 -20.27 -9.16 -5.33
C ARG A 187 -19.73 -8.66 -6.68
N GLU A 188 -19.96 -7.38 -6.98
CA GLU A 188 -19.54 -6.71 -8.21
C GLU A 188 -18.08 -6.24 -8.21
N ARG A 189 -17.38 -6.44 -7.08
CA ARG A 189 -16.01 -5.98 -6.87
C ARG A 189 -15.08 -7.15 -6.60
N ALA A 190 -13.93 -7.09 -7.24
CA ALA A 190 -12.89 -8.10 -7.19
C ALA A 190 -11.52 -7.45 -6.92
N TRP A 191 -10.56 -8.26 -6.51
CA TRP A 191 -9.17 -7.83 -6.41
C TRP A 191 -8.45 -8.08 -7.73
N SER A 192 -7.62 -7.12 -8.14
CA SER A 192 -6.80 -7.18 -9.35
C SER A 192 -5.55 -6.33 -9.15
N ALA A 193 -4.53 -6.54 -9.98
CA ALA A 193 -3.35 -5.71 -10.01
C ALA A 193 -3.75 -4.23 -10.19
N ARG A 194 -3.04 -3.33 -9.50
CA ARG A 194 -3.33 -1.90 -9.55
C ARG A 194 -3.15 -1.38 -10.97
N GLY A 195 -4.25 -0.90 -11.54
CA GLY A 195 -4.28 -0.34 -12.90
C GLY A 195 -4.99 -1.26 -13.89
N GLU A 196 -5.14 -2.53 -13.55
CA GLU A 196 -5.80 -3.51 -14.40
C GLU A 196 -7.29 -3.63 -14.08
N LEU A 197 -8.02 -4.21 -15.04
CA LEU A 197 -9.44 -4.53 -14.89
C LEU A 197 -9.59 -5.92 -14.29
N ALA A 198 -10.54 -6.06 -13.36
CA ALA A 198 -10.93 -7.38 -12.88
C ALA A 198 -11.90 -8.03 -13.87
N ILE A 199 -11.38 -8.80 -14.82
CA ILE A 199 -12.19 -9.53 -15.80
C ILE A 199 -12.64 -10.86 -15.21
N VAL A 200 -13.94 -11.14 -15.20
CA VAL A 200 -14.49 -12.43 -14.80
C VAL A 200 -15.23 -13.02 -15.99
N GLU A 201 -14.82 -14.23 -16.38
CA GLU A 201 -15.55 -15.01 -17.36
C GLU A 201 -16.81 -15.59 -16.73
N THR A 202 -17.91 -15.48 -17.44
CA THR A 202 -19.22 -15.97 -17.00
C THR A 202 -19.73 -16.94 -18.06
N PRO A 203 -20.16 -18.15 -17.67
CA PRO A 203 -20.84 -19.05 -18.60
C PRO A 203 -22.12 -18.38 -19.12
N SER A 204 -22.52 -18.71 -20.34
CA SER A 204 -23.83 -18.33 -20.85
C SER A 204 -24.91 -19.05 -20.05
N VAL A 205 -25.89 -18.28 -19.57
CA VAL A 205 -27.19 -18.81 -19.10
C VAL A 205 -27.96 -19.34 -20.31
#